data_AF-A0A1T4VGN0-F1
#
_entry.id   AF-A0A1T4VGN0-F1
#
_cell.length_a   1.000
_cell.length_b   1.000
_cell.length_c   1.000
_cell.angle_alpha   90.00
_cell.angle_beta   90.00
_cell.angle_gamma   90.00
#
_symmetry.space_group_name_H-M   'P 1'
#
loop_
_entity.id
_entity.type
_entity.pdbx_description
1 polymer ?
#
loop_
_entity_poly.entity_id
_entity_poly.type
_entity_poly.pdbx_seq_one_letter_code
_entity_poly.pdbx_strand_id
1 'polypeptide(L)'
;MDKSLLPNIYEFISKTYPFSQLSELEKDATATKIQITYHSPGDVLEDETLAGAGLFMVRAGVVETRYKNDGSLRGRFSVGDTFGFTQMDKEGKSDYKAVFLENTLLYLLPRTVLHYLIEKNKAVGDYFDSKEWVRLSSSHNYADEISEEEKQSSTFKSIDSVCNHDLAIVTPSTSIVDTAIKLGEHNTDMAVVIEYDELKGVVTKSDITLKAVAKSMDINSPINEIMTRNIMTIESNQSVYDALEMMVMYDIKNIPVMKNNKVFGTVSTTSLLQNSQLQTVYLCQELQTAKDVNKIISLSKQKKEIFETLVTTNVKPHTIQKVMSHIADNFAQAFVRIAEDQLGRAPVDYAFVAAGSQARSEVQFLSDQDNCIITKTELTDEQREYFVKLAKFVTENLDKCGYPLCDGNFMASNPRWVASLDTWKSYYTKWISDTDQDAILSSSVFLDMRCLYGHTLLVKQLRMHLIETAKNNSRFMATLMNISAAVSPPVGTFRQFVLTKDGDNKPYLNIKKQAINLIIEMARLYGICAQTDTTDTYERLKAAVKADLLKEEDYKELSEAYTFLNSVRFNHQLKSMKNGEKLSNNIVPNDLSQFERNHLRDAFQIIAKHQKGALFRFAGGRGVL
;
A
#
# COMPACT_ATOMS: atom_id res chain seq x y z
N MET A 1 15.27 31.65 33.71
CA MET A 1 14.53 30.40 33.92
C MET A 1 15.08 29.72 35.16
N ASP A 2 14.22 29.22 36.05
CA ASP A 2 14.67 28.41 37.18
C ASP A 2 15.34 27.13 36.66
N LYS A 3 16.56 26.84 37.13
CA LYS A 3 17.33 25.66 36.69
C LYS A 3 16.61 24.34 37.03
N SER A 4 15.68 24.36 37.99
CA SER A 4 14.86 23.21 38.37
C SER A 4 13.93 22.70 37.26
N LEU A 5 13.57 23.55 36.29
CA LEU A 5 12.62 23.21 35.21
C LEU A 5 13.30 22.66 33.95
N LEU A 6 14.60 22.88 33.78
CA LEU A 6 15.35 22.47 32.58
C LEU A 6 15.27 20.96 32.29
N PRO A 7 15.38 20.03 33.27
CA PRO A 7 15.26 18.60 33.00
C PRO A 7 13.90 18.21 32.38
N ASN A 8 12.81 18.84 32.85
CA ASN A 8 11.46 18.57 32.33
C ASN A 8 11.29 19.07 30.89
N ILE A 9 11.89 20.22 30.57
CA ILE A 9 11.87 20.80 29.22
C ILE A 9 12.72 19.93 28.28
N TYR A 10 13.90 19.52 28.72
CA TYR A 10 14.78 18.62 27.97
C TYR A 10 14.08 17.30 27.65
N GLU A 11 13.45 16.68 28.66
CA GLU A 11 12.71 15.43 28.47
C GLU A 11 11.54 15.60 27.50
N PHE A 12 10.83 16.74 27.58
CA PHE A 12 9.76 17.05 26.64
C PHE A 12 10.28 17.15 25.20
N ILE A 13 11.30 18.00 24.94
CA ILE A 13 11.93 18.15 23.61
C ILE A 13 12.40 16.79 23.09
N SER A 14 13.05 15.99 23.94
CA SER A 14 13.60 14.68 23.57
C SER A 14 12.55 13.70 23.06
N LYS A 15 11.28 13.87 23.46
CA LYS A 15 10.15 13.04 23.05
C LYS A 15 9.27 13.68 21.96
N THR A 16 9.49 14.97 21.66
CA THR A 16 8.68 15.73 20.70
C THR A 16 9.37 15.77 19.34
N TYR A 17 8.74 15.16 18.32
CA TYR A 17 9.21 15.28 16.93
C TYR A 17 8.97 16.71 16.38
N PRO A 18 9.87 17.30 15.56
CA PRO A 18 11.13 16.75 15.03
C PRO A 18 12.31 16.88 15.99
N PHE A 19 12.13 17.55 17.13
CA PHE A 19 13.21 17.86 18.06
C PHE A 19 13.83 16.62 18.74
N SER A 20 13.11 15.50 18.76
CA SER A 20 13.66 14.20 19.17
C SER A 20 14.83 13.73 18.30
N GLN A 21 14.94 14.23 17.06
CA GLN A 21 16.04 13.94 16.12
C GLN A 21 17.28 14.80 16.33
N LEU A 22 17.21 15.80 17.22
CA LEU A 22 18.37 16.62 17.56
C LEU A 22 19.42 15.80 18.30
N SER A 23 20.70 16.18 18.15
CA SER A 23 21.77 15.66 19.02
C SER A 23 21.54 16.10 20.47
N GLU A 24 22.13 15.40 21.44
CA GLU A 24 22.00 15.76 22.86
C GLU A 24 22.42 17.21 23.14
N LEU A 25 23.48 17.69 22.47
CA LEU A 25 23.96 19.08 22.59
C LEU A 25 22.95 20.10 22.03
N GLU A 26 22.32 19.79 20.90
CA GLU A 26 21.26 20.64 20.33
C GLU A 26 20.00 20.62 21.19
N LYS A 27 19.63 19.48 21.78
CA LYS A 27 18.50 19.39 22.73
C LYS A 27 18.76 20.24 23.96
N ASP A 28 19.97 20.16 24.54
CA ASP A 28 20.37 20.98 25.69
C ASP A 28 20.29 22.47 25.33
N ALA A 29 20.91 22.87 24.23
CA ALA A 29 20.90 24.25 23.76
C ALA A 29 19.46 24.75 23.54
N THR A 30 18.61 23.95 22.90
CA THR A 30 17.20 24.27 22.64
C THR A 30 16.40 24.40 23.93
N ALA A 31 16.58 23.48 24.88
CA ALA A 31 15.90 23.49 26.18
C ALA A 31 16.16 24.78 26.95
N THR A 32 17.41 25.29 26.92
CA THR A 32 17.76 26.56 27.61
C THR A 32 17.12 27.81 27.00
N LYS A 33 16.61 27.73 25.76
CA LYS A 33 16.02 28.88 25.05
C LYS A 33 14.50 28.89 25.03
N ILE A 34 13.85 27.85 25.52
CA ILE A 34 12.39 27.81 25.63
C ILE A 34 11.89 28.90 26.58
N GLN A 35 10.79 29.52 26.22
CA GLN A 35 10.03 30.43 27.07
C GLN A 35 8.77 29.72 27.54
N ILE A 36 8.43 29.85 28.82
CA ILE A 36 7.24 29.24 29.39
C ILE A 36 6.15 30.30 29.50
N THR A 37 5.01 30.08 28.87
CA THR A 37 3.84 30.96 29.02
C THR A 37 2.65 30.18 29.55
N TYR A 38 1.81 30.86 30.33
CA TYR A 38 0.58 30.30 30.90
C TYR A 38 -0.60 31.16 30.50
N HIS A 39 -1.69 30.52 30.09
CA HIS A 39 -2.90 31.17 29.62
C HIS A 39 -4.13 30.58 30.29
N SER A 40 -5.06 31.45 30.66
CA SER A 40 -6.34 31.10 31.28
C SER A 40 -7.42 30.85 30.21
N PRO A 41 -8.52 30.14 30.55
CA PRO A 41 -9.64 29.99 29.65
C PRO A 41 -10.17 31.35 29.19
N GLY A 42 -10.33 31.53 27.88
CA GLY A 42 -10.78 32.78 27.25
C GLY A 42 -9.66 33.71 26.77
N ASP A 43 -8.40 33.47 27.18
CA ASP A 43 -7.26 34.22 26.65
C ASP A 43 -7.16 34.05 25.12
N VAL A 44 -6.54 35.04 24.47
CA VAL A 44 -6.33 35.03 23.01
C VAL A 44 -4.89 35.43 22.67
N LEU A 45 -4.21 34.65 21.82
CA LEU A 45 -3.03 35.09 21.08
C LEU A 45 -3.42 35.46 19.65
N GLU A 46 -3.12 36.70 19.26
CA GLU A 46 -3.30 37.19 17.90
C GLU A 46 -2.29 38.29 17.56
N ASP A 47 -2.12 38.55 16.27
CA ASP A 47 -1.32 39.66 15.76
C ASP A 47 0.10 39.64 16.35
N GLU A 48 0.56 40.71 16.99
CA GLU A 48 1.93 40.82 17.53
C GLU A 48 2.31 39.72 18.53
N THR A 49 1.33 39.12 19.20
CA THR A 49 1.58 38.04 20.18
C THR A 49 1.76 36.67 19.51
N LEU A 50 1.48 36.57 18.22
CA LEU A 50 1.51 35.32 17.45
C LEU A 50 2.43 35.42 16.22
N ALA A 51 2.32 36.51 15.46
CA ALA A 51 3.17 36.83 14.31
C ALA A 51 4.61 37.08 14.76
N GLY A 52 5.56 36.32 14.20
CA GLY A 52 6.98 36.48 14.52
C GLY A 52 7.43 35.90 15.87
N ALA A 53 6.51 35.39 16.71
CA ALA A 53 6.85 34.89 18.05
C ALA A 53 7.74 33.62 18.00
N GLY A 54 7.38 32.67 17.13
CA GLY A 54 8.04 31.38 17.00
C GLY A 54 7.05 30.22 17.08
N LEU A 55 7.49 29.11 17.66
CA LEU A 55 6.69 27.88 17.75
C LEU A 55 6.19 27.67 19.18
N PHE A 56 4.88 27.60 19.33
CA PHE A 56 4.22 27.24 20.57
C PHE A 56 4.01 25.74 20.64
N MET A 57 4.47 25.12 21.72
CA MET A 57 4.29 23.70 22.02
C MET A 57 3.38 23.56 23.24
N VAL A 58 2.28 22.84 23.11
CA VAL A 58 1.31 22.67 24.20
C VAL A 58 1.84 21.65 25.19
N ARG A 59 2.22 22.08 26.40
CA ARG A 59 2.71 21.18 27.46
C ARG A 59 1.58 20.63 28.33
N ALA A 60 0.54 21.43 28.53
CA ALA A 60 -0.70 21.10 29.23
C ALA A 60 -1.81 22.01 28.69
N GLY A 61 -3.06 21.55 28.66
CA GLY A 61 -4.19 22.36 28.22
C GLY A 61 -4.62 22.15 26.77
N VAL A 62 -5.51 23.02 26.28
CA VAL A 62 -6.11 22.97 24.94
C VAL A 62 -6.26 24.37 24.34
N VAL A 63 -5.80 24.52 23.10
CA VAL A 63 -5.87 25.74 22.28
C VAL A 63 -6.68 25.51 21.02
N GLU A 64 -7.52 26.46 20.63
CA GLU A 64 -8.15 26.52 19.30
C GLU A 64 -7.56 27.64 18.45
N THR A 65 -7.11 27.33 17.24
CA THR A 65 -6.84 28.33 16.22
C THR A 65 -8.08 28.55 15.35
N ARG A 66 -8.43 29.80 15.08
CA ARG A 66 -9.59 30.21 14.29
C ARG A 66 -9.20 31.26 13.26
N TYR A 67 -9.68 31.12 12.03
CA TYR A 67 -9.41 32.11 11.00
C TYR A 67 -10.02 33.47 11.38
N LYS A 68 -9.32 34.56 11.09
CA LYS A 68 -9.79 35.92 11.44
C LYS A 68 -10.94 36.41 10.54
N ASN A 69 -11.04 35.88 9.33
CA ASN A 69 -12.02 36.32 8.33
C ASN A 69 -13.45 35.86 8.65
N ASP A 70 -13.64 34.58 9.02
CA ASP A 70 -14.96 33.96 9.20
C ASP A 70 -15.14 33.31 10.58
N GLY A 71 -14.10 33.30 11.42
CA GLY A 71 -14.14 32.69 12.75
C GLY A 71 -14.21 31.16 12.74
N SER A 72 -14.13 30.53 11.57
CA SER A 72 -14.17 29.09 11.41
C SER A 72 -12.95 28.44 12.08
N LEU A 73 -13.17 27.22 12.56
CA LEU A 73 -12.14 26.46 13.27
C LEU A 73 -11.03 26.07 12.29
N ARG A 74 -9.82 26.56 12.54
CA ARG A 74 -8.61 26.19 11.77
C ARG A 74 -7.95 24.94 12.34
N GLY A 75 -8.03 24.73 13.65
CA GLY A 75 -7.50 23.55 14.31
C GLY A 75 -7.53 23.68 15.82
N ARG A 76 -7.50 22.56 16.53
CA ARG A 76 -7.41 22.51 17.99
C ARG A 76 -6.22 21.67 18.41
N PHE A 77 -5.41 22.19 19.32
CA PHE A 77 -4.11 21.71 19.75
C PHE A 77 -4.19 21.31 21.22
N SER A 78 -3.58 20.18 21.55
CA SER A 78 -3.54 19.59 22.88
C SER A 78 -2.12 19.18 23.23
N VAL A 79 -1.92 18.58 24.41
CA VAL A 79 -0.59 18.19 24.91
C VAL A 79 0.26 17.48 23.85
N GLY A 80 1.46 18.03 23.61
CA GLY A 80 2.40 17.63 22.58
C GLY A 80 2.31 18.50 21.32
N ASP A 81 1.10 18.87 20.88
CA ASP A 81 0.89 19.53 19.59
C ASP A 81 1.54 20.92 19.51
N THR A 82 1.84 21.37 18.29
CA THR A 82 2.56 22.63 18.04
C THR A 82 1.83 23.55 17.07
N PHE A 83 1.85 24.86 17.32
CA PHE A 83 1.28 25.88 16.44
C PHE A 83 2.17 27.14 16.38
N GLY A 84 1.83 28.10 15.52
CA GLY A 84 2.57 29.37 15.37
C GLY A 84 3.60 29.38 14.24
N PHE A 85 4.06 28.21 13.81
CA PHE A 85 5.05 28.09 12.74
C PHE A 85 4.69 28.87 11.46
N THR A 86 3.45 28.75 10.96
CA THR A 86 3.02 29.46 9.74
C THR A 86 2.93 30.98 9.90
N GLN A 87 3.08 31.48 11.12
CA GLN A 87 3.07 32.90 11.48
C GLN A 87 4.48 33.44 11.74
N MET A 88 5.51 32.56 11.69
CA MET A 88 6.88 32.89 12.07
C MET A 88 7.48 34.00 11.20
N ASP A 89 7.22 34.01 9.90
CA ASP A 89 7.76 35.02 8.98
C ASP A 89 6.88 36.25 8.81
N LYS A 90 5.82 36.39 9.63
CA LYS A 90 4.92 37.54 9.59
C LYS A 90 5.30 38.59 10.62
N GLU A 91 4.99 39.84 10.30
CA GLU A 91 5.16 40.98 11.18
C GLU A 91 3.82 41.65 11.44
N GLY A 92 3.54 41.96 12.71
CA GLY A 92 2.39 42.73 13.17
C GLY A 92 1.02 42.04 13.07
N LYS A 93 0.73 41.29 11.99
CA LYS A 93 -0.59 40.66 11.76
C LYS A 93 -0.49 39.15 11.56
N SER A 94 -1.40 38.43 12.20
CA SER A 94 -1.54 36.98 12.04
C SER A 94 -2.74 36.59 11.17
N ASP A 95 -2.68 35.42 10.53
CA ASP A 95 -3.76 34.85 9.71
C ASP A 95 -4.92 34.32 10.54
N TYR A 96 -4.61 33.93 11.76
CA TYR A 96 -5.53 33.31 12.71
C TYR A 96 -5.28 33.84 14.11
N LYS A 97 -6.25 33.61 14.99
CA LYS A 97 -6.10 33.80 16.45
C LYS A 97 -6.13 32.46 17.16
N ALA A 98 -5.40 32.34 18.27
CA ALA A 98 -5.42 31.17 19.14
C ALA A 98 -6.20 31.49 20.42
N VAL A 99 -7.25 30.73 20.72
CA VAL A 99 -8.16 30.92 21.86
C VAL A 99 -7.96 29.76 22.83
N PHE A 100 -7.74 30.04 24.11
CA PHE A 100 -7.51 29.02 25.13
C PHE A 100 -8.82 28.55 25.74
N LEU A 101 -9.08 27.24 25.71
CA LEU A 101 -10.33 26.66 26.22
C LEU A 101 -10.24 26.25 27.69
N GLU A 102 -9.02 25.99 28.17
CA GLU A 102 -8.72 25.62 29.54
C GLU A 102 -7.38 26.22 29.95
N ASN A 103 -7.04 26.11 31.24
CA ASN A 103 -5.72 26.49 31.75
C ASN A 103 -4.62 25.77 30.95
N THR A 104 -3.81 26.55 30.24
CA THR A 104 -2.87 26.03 29.24
C THR A 104 -1.46 26.50 29.54
N LEU A 105 -0.53 25.54 29.55
CA LEU A 105 0.91 25.76 29.67
C LEU A 105 1.55 25.55 28.30
N LEU A 106 2.24 26.57 27.80
CA LEU A 106 2.98 26.51 26.54
C LEU A 106 4.48 26.59 26.77
N TYR A 107 5.22 25.84 25.95
CA TYR A 107 6.63 26.06 25.71
C TYR A 107 6.77 26.76 24.35
N LEU A 108 7.19 28.02 24.37
CA LEU A 108 7.48 28.81 23.20
C LEU A 108 8.96 28.67 22.83
N LEU A 109 9.23 28.10 21.66
CA LEU A 109 10.54 28.12 21.03
C LEU A 109 10.65 29.41 20.20
N PRO A 110 11.54 30.36 20.56
CA PRO A 110 11.62 31.64 19.86
C PRO A 110 11.98 31.47 18.38
N ARG A 111 11.42 32.34 17.53
CA ARG A 111 11.66 32.37 16.08
C ARG A 111 13.13 32.22 15.69
N THR A 112 14.03 32.96 16.36
CA THR A 112 15.47 32.94 16.04
C THR A 112 16.12 31.57 16.24
N VAL A 113 15.68 30.84 17.27
CA VAL A 113 16.18 29.50 17.57
C VAL A 113 15.61 28.51 16.57
N LEU A 114 14.31 28.62 16.25
CA LEU A 114 13.69 27.75 15.28
C LEU A 114 14.30 27.91 13.87
N HIS A 115 14.54 29.13 13.40
CA HIS A 115 15.23 29.35 12.13
C HIS A 115 16.63 28.71 12.11
N TYR A 116 17.38 28.86 13.21
CA TYR A 116 18.69 28.22 13.32
C TYR A 116 18.58 26.69 13.19
N LEU A 117 17.62 26.07 13.87
CA LEU A 117 17.41 24.62 13.78
C LEU A 117 16.95 24.19 12.38
N ILE A 118 16.06 24.95 11.73
CA ILE A 118 15.62 24.71 10.35
C ILE A 118 16.80 24.74 9.38
N GLU A 119 17.70 25.72 9.53
CA GLU A 119 18.85 25.88 8.63
C GLU A 119 19.93 24.81 8.86
N LYS A 120 20.13 24.39 10.12
CA LYS A 120 21.24 23.51 10.50
C LYS A 120 20.88 22.04 10.58
N ASN A 121 19.59 21.70 10.69
CA ASN A 121 19.14 20.33 10.83
C ASN A 121 18.09 20.00 9.77
N LYS A 122 18.46 19.15 8.79
CA LYS A 122 17.62 18.73 7.67
C LYS A 122 16.25 18.21 8.13
N ALA A 123 16.21 17.36 9.16
CA ALA A 123 14.95 16.79 9.67
C ALA A 123 14.02 17.86 10.29
N VAL A 124 14.57 18.87 10.96
CA VAL A 124 13.79 20.00 11.48
C VAL A 124 13.35 20.91 10.34
N GLY A 125 14.24 21.20 9.39
CA GLY A 125 13.93 22.06 8.24
C GLY A 125 12.82 21.48 7.38
N ASP A 126 12.91 20.20 7.06
CA ASP A 126 11.92 19.49 6.27
C ASP A 126 10.54 19.44 6.98
N TYR A 127 10.52 19.22 8.30
CA TYR A 127 9.28 19.22 9.10
C TYR A 127 8.63 20.61 9.20
N PHE A 128 9.41 21.68 9.17
CA PHE A 128 8.93 23.05 9.24
C PHE A 128 9.07 23.74 7.88
N ASP A 129 8.84 23.05 6.76
CA ASP A 129 8.70 23.73 5.48
C ASP A 129 7.36 24.51 5.43
N SER A 130 7.38 25.69 4.84
CA SER A 130 6.17 26.52 4.64
C SER A 130 5.08 25.81 3.83
N LYS A 131 5.45 24.90 2.92
CA LYS A 131 4.56 24.15 2.03
C LYS A 131 4.15 22.82 2.67
N GLU A 132 2.84 22.59 2.80
CA GLU A 132 2.25 21.35 3.35
C GLU A 132 2.78 20.07 2.68
N TRP A 133 2.91 20.07 1.34
CA TRP A 133 3.40 18.89 0.62
C TRP A 133 4.89 18.61 0.82
N VAL A 134 5.71 19.62 1.08
CA VAL A 134 7.14 19.40 1.38
C VAL A 134 7.27 18.69 2.72
N ARG A 135 6.51 19.13 3.73
CA ARG A 135 6.40 18.43 5.02
C ARG A 135 5.92 16.99 4.84
N LEU A 136 4.91 16.74 4.01
CA LEU A 136 4.47 15.38 3.69
C LEU A 136 5.54 14.55 2.98
N SER A 137 6.25 15.12 2.00
CA SER A 137 7.32 14.40 1.29
C SER A 137 8.48 14.03 2.21
N SER A 138 8.80 14.87 3.21
CA SER A 138 9.83 14.58 4.20
C SER A 138 9.58 13.35 5.06
N SER A 139 8.32 12.93 5.19
CA SER A 139 7.94 11.70 5.89
C SER A 139 8.38 10.43 5.15
N HIS A 140 8.67 10.54 3.84
CA HIS A 140 9.17 9.46 2.99
C HIS A 140 10.66 9.64 2.58
N ASN A 141 11.22 10.84 2.74
CA ASN A 141 12.51 11.25 2.15
C ASN A 141 13.76 10.96 2.99
N TYR A 142 13.81 9.81 3.67
CA TYR A 142 15.10 9.13 3.89
C TYR A 142 15.38 8.04 2.83
N ALA A 143 14.40 7.72 1.98
CA ALA A 143 14.57 6.77 0.88
C ALA A 143 14.87 7.44 -0.48
N ASP A 144 14.76 8.77 -0.59
CA ASP A 144 15.04 9.50 -1.84
C ASP A 144 16.54 9.83 -2.05
N GLU A 145 17.42 9.33 -1.18
CA GLU A 145 18.86 9.16 -1.44
C GLU A 145 19.19 7.79 -2.05
N ILE A 146 18.20 7.05 -2.53
CA ILE A 146 18.46 5.88 -3.37
C ILE A 146 18.41 6.31 -4.84
N SER A 147 19.61 6.36 -5.38
CA SER A 147 20.03 6.58 -6.76
C SER A 147 19.10 5.98 -7.83
N GLU A 148 19.16 6.56 -9.02
CA GLU A 148 18.61 6.04 -10.29
C GLU A 148 19.01 4.58 -10.61
N GLU A 149 19.92 3.97 -9.84
CA GLU A 149 20.24 2.55 -9.87
C GLU A 149 19.05 1.63 -9.53
N GLU A 150 18.10 2.03 -8.68
CA GLU A 150 16.93 1.17 -8.37
C GLU A 150 15.89 1.10 -9.51
N LYS A 151 15.98 1.98 -10.51
CA LYS A 151 15.16 1.86 -11.73
C LYS A 151 15.69 0.79 -12.69
N GLN A 152 16.86 0.21 -12.41
CA GLN A 152 17.42 -0.91 -13.16
C GLN A 152 17.89 -2.01 -12.21
N SER A 153 17.09 -3.08 -12.13
CA SER A 153 17.52 -4.42 -11.68
C SER A 153 17.70 -4.65 -10.17
N SER A 154 16.60 -5.03 -9.52
CA SER A 154 16.65 -5.87 -8.31
C SER A 154 16.09 -7.29 -8.53
N THR A 155 15.47 -7.55 -9.70
CA THR A 155 14.96 -8.87 -10.15
C THR A 155 15.97 -9.66 -11.02
N PHE A 156 17.07 -9.04 -11.48
CA PHE A 156 18.09 -9.68 -12.32
C PHE A 156 19.45 -9.78 -11.64
N LYS A 157 19.47 -9.97 -10.31
CA LYS A 157 20.69 -10.44 -9.66
C LYS A 157 21.08 -11.78 -10.27
N SER A 158 22.36 -11.97 -10.54
CA SER A 158 22.92 -13.27 -10.90
C SER A 158 22.89 -14.20 -9.69
N ILE A 159 22.75 -15.51 -9.94
CA ILE A 159 22.69 -16.53 -8.90
C ILE A 159 23.91 -16.49 -7.97
N ASP A 160 25.09 -16.13 -8.49
CA ASP A 160 26.31 -15.98 -7.70
C ASP A 160 26.19 -15.02 -6.51
N SER A 161 25.30 -14.03 -6.57
CA SER A 161 25.10 -13.03 -5.51
C SER A 161 24.18 -13.49 -4.38
N VAL A 162 23.51 -14.63 -4.54
CA VAL A 162 22.50 -15.16 -3.59
C VAL A 162 22.71 -16.63 -3.22
N CYS A 163 23.62 -17.34 -3.90
CA CYS A 163 23.88 -18.74 -3.62
C CYS A 163 24.68 -18.93 -2.31
N ASN A 164 24.42 -20.02 -1.61
CA ASN A 164 25.20 -20.46 -0.47
C ASN A 164 26.46 -21.20 -0.96
N HIS A 165 27.62 -20.78 -0.46
CA HIS A 165 28.91 -21.43 -0.74
C HIS A 165 29.30 -22.49 0.30
N ASP A 166 28.58 -22.56 1.41
CA ASP A 166 28.80 -23.58 2.44
C ASP A 166 28.10 -24.88 2.04
N LEU A 167 28.87 -25.78 1.43
CA LEU A 167 28.38 -26.99 0.78
C LEU A 167 28.60 -28.23 1.65
N ALA A 168 27.52 -28.98 1.91
CA ALA A 168 27.63 -30.35 2.37
C ALA A 168 28.02 -31.27 1.19
N ILE A 169 29.31 -31.60 1.09
CA ILE A 169 29.85 -32.48 0.03
C ILE A 169 30.00 -33.90 0.55
N VAL A 170 29.43 -34.88 -0.16
CA VAL A 170 29.52 -36.31 0.14
C VAL A 170 29.90 -37.13 -1.10
N THR A 171 30.28 -38.39 -0.89
CA THR A 171 30.58 -39.34 -1.98
C THR A 171 29.46 -40.37 -2.09
N PRO A 172 29.32 -41.09 -3.23
CA PRO A 172 28.29 -42.12 -3.38
C PRO A 172 28.31 -43.22 -2.29
N SER A 173 29.48 -43.49 -1.71
CA SER A 173 29.67 -44.47 -0.63
C SER A 173 29.50 -43.91 0.78
N THR A 174 29.33 -42.58 0.94
CA THR A 174 29.08 -41.98 2.25
C THR A 174 27.77 -42.55 2.83
N SER A 175 27.76 -42.87 4.12
CA SER A 175 26.58 -43.45 4.77
C SER A 175 25.43 -42.43 4.89
N ILE A 176 24.22 -42.93 5.06
CA ILE A 176 23.03 -42.09 5.31
C ILE A 176 23.22 -41.27 6.60
N VAL A 177 23.77 -41.88 7.67
CA VAL A 177 24.02 -41.19 8.95
C VAL A 177 25.07 -40.09 8.82
N ASP A 178 26.20 -40.34 8.16
CA ASP A 178 27.25 -39.33 7.99
C ASP A 178 26.77 -38.17 7.10
N THR A 179 25.92 -38.48 6.13
CA THR A 179 25.29 -37.45 5.29
C THR A 179 24.33 -36.59 6.10
N ALA A 180 23.53 -37.18 6.98
CA ALA A 180 22.66 -36.43 7.88
C ALA A 180 23.44 -35.52 8.85
N ILE A 181 24.58 -36.00 9.38
CA ILE A 181 25.49 -35.21 10.23
C ILE A 181 26.02 -34.01 9.44
N LYS A 182 26.56 -34.21 8.23
CA LYS A 182 27.05 -33.13 7.38
C LYS A 182 25.99 -32.09 7.05
N LEU A 183 24.76 -32.51 6.75
CA LEU A 183 23.65 -31.58 6.53
C LEU A 183 23.40 -30.69 7.76
N GLY A 184 23.55 -31.25 8.96
CA GLY A 184 23.44 -30.53 10.23
C GLY A 184 24.61 -29.56 10.47
N GLU A 185 25.85 -30.00 10.25
CA GLU A 185 27.07 -29.19 10.44
C GLU A 185 27.08 -27.94 9.55
N HIS A 186 26.67 -28.09 8.29
CA HIS A 186 26.59 -27.00 7.30
C HIS A 186 25.26 -26.25 7.31
N ASN A 187 24.34 -26.58 8.24
CA ASN A 187 23.00 -26.00 8.35
C ASN A 187 22.26 -25.88 7.00
N THR A 188 22.32 -26.94 6.17
CA THR A 188 21.76 -26.97 4.81
C THR A 188 20.76 -28.12 4.64
N ASP A 189 19.88 -27.99 3.65
CA ASP A 189 18.85 -28.98 3.34
C ASP A 189 19.26 -29.95 2.21
N MET A 190 20.39 -29.68 1.56
CA MET A 190 20.91 -30.42 0.40
C MET A 190 22.39 -30.73 0.56
N ALA A 191 22.75 -31.99 0.33
CA ALA A 191 24.12 -32.44 0.13
C ALA A 191 24.34 -32.74 -1.35
N VAL A 192 25.47 -32.28 -1.89
CA VAL A 192 25.90 -32.58 -3.25
C VAL A 192 26.80 -33.82 -3.23
N VAL A 193 26.50 -34.79 -4.10
CA VAL A 193 27.24 -36.03 -4.22
C VAL A 193 28.28 -35.87 -5.31
N ILE A 194 29.55 -35.81 -4.93
CA ILE A 194 30.67 -35.59 -5.85
C ILE A 194 31.56 -36.83 -5.85
N GLU A 195 31.95 -37.29 -7.03
CA GLU A 195 32.92 -38.37 -7.23
C GLU A 195 33.83 -38.01 -8.40
N TYR A 196 35.15 -38.09 -8.19
CA TYR A 196 36.16 -37.69 -9.19
C TYR A 196 35.97 -36.25 -9.73
N ASP A 197 35.60 -35.31 -8.85
CA ASP A 197 35.34 -33.89 -9.18
C ASP A 197 34.11 -33.66 -10.08
N GLU A 198 33.28 -34.69 -10.27
CA GLU A 198 32.02 -34.61 -11.02
C GLU A 198 30.81 -34.74 -10.09
N LEU A 199 29.77 -33.93 -10.36
CA LEU A 199 28.49 -34.01 -9.68
C LEU A 199 27.73 -35.28 -10.12
N LYS A 200 27.55 -36.24 -9.21
CA LYS A 200 26.90 -37.54 -9.46
C LYS A 200 25.46 -37.63 -8.96
N GLY A 201 25.09 -36.78 -8.01
CA GLY A 201 23.76 -36.77 -7.43
C GLY A 201 23.55 -35.67 -6.40
N VAL A 202 22.34 -35.60 -5.86
CA VAL A 202 22.02 -34.80 -4.67
C VAL A 202 21.22 -35.65 -3.68
N VAL A 203 21.35 -35.34 -2.39
CA VAL A 203 20.56 -35.93 -1.31
C VAL A 203 20.01 -34.81 -0.45
N THR A 204 18.70 -34.79 -0.23
CA THR A 204 18.04 -33.82 0.63
C THR A 204 17.59 -34.44 1.95
N LYS A 205 17.26 -33.61 2.95
CA LYS A 205 16.59 -34.08 4.18
C LYS A 205 15.32 -34.88 3.89
N SER A 206 14.57 -34.51 2.84
CA SER A 206 13.39 -35.24 2.38
C SER A 206 13.73 -36.61 1.79
N ASP A 207 14.85 -36.76 1.08
CA ASP A 207 15.30 -38.07 0.60
C ASP A 207 15.64 -39.00 1.77
N ILE A 208 16.38 -38.51 2.76
CA ILE A 208 16.69 -39.29 3.97
C ILE A 208 15.39 -39.71 4.67
N THR A 209 14.45 -38.79 4.84
CA THR A 209 13.20 -39.08 5.56
C THR A 209 12.29 -40.05 4.78
N LEU A 210 12.07 -39.79 3.48
CA LEU A 210 11.05 -40.48 2.69
C LEU A 210 11.58 -41.74 1.98
N LYS A 211 12.88 -41.79 1.64
CA LYS A 211 13.48 -42.93 0.93
C LYS A 211 14.24 -43.87 1.88
N ALA A 212 14.91 -43.35 2.91
CA ALA A 212 15.62 -44.19 3.88
C ALA A 212 14.79 -44.52 5.13
N VAL A 213 14.42 -43.50 5.92
CA VAL A 213 13.74 -43.69 7.22
C VAL A 213 12.37 -44.35 7.05
N ALA A 214 11.53 -43.82 6.15
CA ALA A 214 10.20 -44.38 5.90
C ALA A 214 10.23 -45.83 5.38
N LYS A 215 11.37 -46.28 4.83
CA LYS A 215 11.58 -47.65 4.36
C LYS A 215 12.40 -48.51 5.31
N SER A 216 12.76 -47.99 6.49
CA SER A 216 13.60 -48.69 7.49
C SER A 216 14.93 -49.19 6.92
N MET A 217 15.57 -48.40 6.05
CA MET A 217 16.92 -48.70 5.56
C MET A 217 17.95 -48.63 6.71
N ASP A 218 19.01 -49.43 6.63
CA ASP A 218 20.13 -49.31 7.56
C ASP A 218 20.77 -47.93 7.41
N ILE A 219 20.98 -47.24 8.52
CA ILE A 219 21.57 -45.91 8.55
C ILE A 219 23.04 -45.91 8.05
N ASN A 220 23.68 -47.07 8.05
CA ASN A 220 25.04 -47.26 7.53
C ASN A 220 25.06 -47.55 6.02
N SER A 221 23.91 -47.77 5.38
CA SER A 221 23.84 -47.95 3.93
C SER A 221 24.35 -46.72 3.17
N PRO A 222 24.94 -46.91 1.98
CA PRO A 222 25.47 -45.82 1.16
C PRO A 222 24.35 -44.95 0.58
N ILE A 223 24.62 -43.65 0.46
CA ILE A 223 23.66 -42.69 -0.09
C ILE A 223 23.37 -42.88 -1.58
N ASN A 224 24.18 -43.63 -2.32
CA ASN A 224 23.92 -43.93 -3.74
C ASN A 224 22.60 -44.69 -3.98
N GLU A 225 22.03 -45.31 -2.94
CA GLU A 225 20.74 -46.01 -2.96
C GLU A 225 19.56 -45.05 -2.88
N ILE A 226 19.75 -43.84 -2.32
CA ILE A 226 18.67 -42.85 -2.11
C ILE A 226 18.86 -41.56 -2.91
N MET A 227 20.06 -41.30 -3.42
CA MET A 227 20.39 -40.06 -4.13
C MET A 227 19.58 -39.88 -5.42
N THR A 228 19.26 -38.63 -5.72
CA THR A 228 18.65 -38.25 -6.99
C THR A 228 19.75 -38.06 -8.03
N ARG A 229 19.70 -38.85 -9.10
CA ARG A 229 20.73 -38.89 -10.17
C ARG A 229 20.44 -37.97 -11.35
N ASN A 230 19.17 -37.65 -11.60
CA ASN A 230 18.79 -36.68 -12.62
C ASN A 230 18.76 -35.30 -11.97
N ILE A 231 19.87 -34.59 -12.07
CA ILE A 231 20.12 -33.37 -11.29
C ILE A 231 19.78 -32.17 -12.15
N MET A 232 18.83 -31.37 -11.68
CA MET A 232 18.60 -30.04 -12.24
C MET A 232 19.66 -29.12 -11.64
N THR A 233 20.41 -28.42 -12.49
CA THR A 233 21.45 -27.46 -12.09
C THR A 233 21.23 -26.11 -12.75
N ILE A 234 21.78 -25.06 -12.17
CA ILE A 234 21.74 -23.71 -12.74
C ILE A 234 23.14 -23.10 -12.82
N GLU A 235 23.46 -22.38 -13.89
CA GLU A 235 24.74 -21.67 -14.01
C GLU A 235 24.77 -20.40 -13.14
N SER A 236 25.92 -20.11 -12.55
CA SER A 236 26.12 -18.98 -11.62
C SER A 236 25.83 -17.59 -12.21
N ASN A 237 25.91 -17.45 -13.54
CA ASN A 237 25.61 -16.21 -14.26
C ASN A 237 24.15 -16.10 -14.71
N GLN A 238 23.34 -17.15 -14.54
CA GLN A 238 21.91 -17.08 -14.80
C GLN A 238 21.22 -16.24 -13.75
N SER A 239 19.99 -15.83 -14.06
CA SER A 239 19.22 -14.95 -13.20
C SER A 239 18.57 -15.73 -12.06
N VAL A 240 18.27 -15.02 -10.97
CA VAL A 240 17.41 -15.58 -9.92
C VAL A 240 16.05 -16.03 -10.46
N TYR A 241 15.53 -15.34 -11.48
CA TYR A 241 14.28 -15.73 -12.12
C TYR A 241 14.35 -17.13 -12.72
N ASP A 242 15.43 -17.48 -13.42
CA ASP A 242 15.61 -18.82 -14.00
C ASP A 242 15.62 -19.92 -12.92
N ALA A 243 16.19 -19.64 -11.73
CA ALA A 243 16.15 -20.58 -10.61
C ALA A 243 14.74 -20.75 -10.06
N LEU A 244 14.01 -19.65 -9.81
CA LEU A 244 12.62 -19.71 -9.37
C LEU A 244 11.78 -20.47 -10.40
N GLU A 245 12.06 -20.27 -11.68
CA GLU A 245 11.35 -20.92 -12.76
C GLU A 245 11.50 -22.44 -12.73
N MET A 246 12.75 -22.88 -12.58
CA MET A 246 13.09 -24.28 -12.46
C MET A 246 12.52 -24.88 -11.17
N MET A 247 12.56 -24.16 -10.04
CA MET A 247 11.99 -24.62 -8.78
C MET A 247 10.49 -24.91 -8.90
N VAL A 248 9.74 -24.02 -9.56
CA VAL A 248 8.30 -24.20 -9.77
C VAL A 248 8.00 -25.28 -10.81
N MET A 249 8.69 -25.26 -11.96
CA MET A 249 8.42 -26.21 -13.05
C MET A 249 8.68 -27.67 -12.66
N TYR A 250 9.71 -27.91 -11.85
CA TYR A 250 10.13 -29.25 -11.47
C TYR A 250 9.76 -29.63 -10.03
N ASP A 251 9.02 -28.78 -9.30
CA ASP A 251 8.64 -28.95 -7.89
C ASP A 251 9.84 -29.26 -6.97
N ILE A 252 10.94 -28.52 -7.18
CA ILE A 252 12.19 -28.66 -6.42
C ILE A 252 12.46 -27.42 -5.58
N LYS A 253 13.02 -27.61 -4.38
CA LYS A 253 13.30 -26.51 -3.43
C LYS A 253 14.74 -26.05 -3.40
N ASN A 254 15.66 -26.85 -3.94
CA ASN A 254 17.09 -26.63 -3.85
C ASN A 254 17.70 -26.99 -5.22
N ILE A 255 18.63 -26.17 -5.71
CA ILE A 255 19.31 -26.36 -6.98
C ILE A 255 20.83 -26.17 -6.77
N PRO A 256 21.67 -27.13 -7.19
CA PRO A 256 23.11 -26.91 -7.28
C PRO A 256 23.45 -25.85 -8.33
N VAL A 257 24.32 -24.92 -7.94
CA VAL A 257 24.82 -23.85 -8.78
C VAL A 257 26.15 -24.28 -9.39
N MET A 258 26.29 -24.17 -10.71
CA MET A 258 27.48 -24.53 -11.47
C MET A 258 28.27 -23.27 -11.87
N LYS A 259 29.60 -23.38 -11.89
CA LYS A 259 30.50 -22.37 -12.46
C LYS A 259 31.70 -23.09 -13.05
N ASN A 260 31.98 -22.87 -14.33
CA ASN A 260 33.08 -23.53 -15.05
C ASN A 260 33.03 -25.07 -14.90
N ASN A 261 31.83 -25.66 -15.03
CA ASN A 261 31.58 -27.10 -14.92
C ASN A 261 31.88 -27.73 -13.54
N LYS A 262 31.98 -26.91 -12.49
CA LYS A 262 32.11 -27.35 -11.09
C LYS A 262 30.97 -26.80 -10.24
N VAL A 263 30.64 -27.53 -9.17
CA VAL A 263 29.67 -27.04 -8.18
C VAL A 263 30.27 -25.83 -7.46
N PHE A 264 29.61 -24.70 -7.59
CA PHE A 264 30.01 -23.40 -7.03
C PHE A 264 29.26 -23.05 -5.75
N GLY A 265 28.03 -23.57 -5.61
CA GLY A 265 27.16 -23.29 -4.48
C GLY A 265 25.85 -24.07 -4.59
N THR A 266 24.93 -23.80 -3.66
CA THR A 266 23.53 -24.22 -3.76
C THR A 266 22.63 -23.00 -3.58
N VAL A 267 21.45 -23.05 -4.20
CA VAL A 267 20.41 -22.04 -4.00
C VAL A 267 19.14 -22.74 -3.56
N SER A 268 18.48 -22.22 -2.53
CA SER A 268 17.23 -22.77 -1.99
C SER A 268 16.09 -21.78 -2.17
N THR A 269 14.86 -22.28 -2.20
CA THR A 269 13.68 -21.41 -2.09
C THR A 269 13.79 -20.56 -0.84
N THR A 270 14.17 -21.12 0.31
CA THR A 270 14.34 -20.34 1.55
C THR A 270 15.36 -19.20 1.43
N SER A 271 16.48 -19.38 0.72
CA SER A 271 17.48 -18.32 0.54
C SER A 271 17.00 -17.24 -0.42
N LEU A 272 16.32 -17.62 -1.50
CA LEU A 272 15.72 -16.68 -2.45
C LEU A 272 14.57 -15.89 -1.80
N LEU A 273 13.76 -16.57 -1.00
CA LEU A 273 12.59 -16.03 -0.33
C LEU A 273 12.93 -15.15 0.89
N GLN A 274 14.20 -14.90 1.23
CA GLN A 274 14.53 -13.87 2.24
C GLN A 274 14.35 -12.44 1.70
N ASN A 275 14.22 -12.28 0.38
CA ASN A 275 13.96 -11.01 -0.29
C ASN A 275 12.48 -10.91 -0.70
N SER A 276 11.76 -9.88 -0.24
CA SER A 276 10.31 -9.69 -0.50
C SER A 276 9.94 -9.63 -1.98
N GLN A 277 10.84 -9.16 -2.84
CA GLN A 277 10.60 -9.12 -4.29
C GLN A 277 10.64 -10.53 -4.90
N LEU A 278 11.61 -11.35 -4.47
CA LEU A 278 11.75 -12.73 -4.92
C LEU A 278 10.60 -13.61 -4.39
N GLN A 279 10.12 -13.35 -3.17
CA GLN A 279 8.90 -13.96 -2.64
C GLN A 279 7.68 -13.73 -3.53
N THR A 280 7.51 -12.50 -4.01
CA THR A 280 6.39 -12.16 -4.90
C THR A 280 6.48 -12.91 -6.22
N VAL A 281 7.66 -12.94 -6.86
CA VAL A 281 7.87 -13.65 -8.13
C VAL A 281 7.58 -15.14 -7.98
N TYR A 282 8.13 -15.77 -6.94
CA TYR A 282 7.90 -17.19 -6.67
C TYR A 282 6.42 -17.52 -6.45
N LEU A 283 5.73 -16.72 -5.61
CA LEU A 283 4.30 -16.89 -5.35
C LEU A 283 3.48 -16.79 -6.64
N CYS A 284 3.71 -15.75 -7.45
CA CYS A 284 3.01 -15.57 -8.72
C CYS A 284 3.24 -16.74 -9.66
N GLN A 285 4.46 -17.28 -9.69
CA GLN A 285 4.78 -18.41 -10.54
C GLN A 285 4.12 -19.71 -10.06
N GLU A 286 4.12 -19.99 -8.75
CA GLU A 286 3.40 -21.13 -8.17
C GLU A 286 1.89 -21.07 -8.50
N LEU A 287 1.29 -19.88 -8.47
CA LEU A 287 -0.11 -19.67 -8.86
C LEU A 287 -0.35 -19.92 -10.36
N GLN A 288 0.66 -19.68 -11.21
CA GLN A 288 0.56 -19.91 -12.65
C GLN A 288 0.53 -21.39 -13.02
N THR A 289 1.27 -22.23 -12.31
CA THR A 289 1.40 -23.66 -12.61
C THR A 289 0.48 -24.55 -11.77
N ALA A 290 -0.05 -24.06 -10.66
CA ALA A 290 -0.92 -24.83 -9.77
C ALA A 290 -2.22 -25.26 -10.47
N LYS A 291 -2.54 -26.56 -10.33
CA LYS A 291 -3.80 -27.18 -10.78
C LYS A 291 -4.73 -27.58 -9.63
N ASP A 292 -4.21 -27.58 -8.40
CA ASP A 292 -4.96 -27.94 -7.20
C ASP A 292 -5.43 -26.69 -6.45
N VAL A 293 -6.74 -26.60 -6.25
CA VAL A 293 -7.40 -25.55 -5.49
C VAL A 293 -6.86 -25.45 -4.06
N ASN A 294 -6.58 -26.59 -3.40
CA ASN A 294 -6.09 -26.59 -2.02
C ASN A 294 -4.67 -26.03 -1.93
N LYS A 295 -3.82 -26.35 -2.92
CA LYS A 295 -2.47 -25.75 -3.04
C LYS A 295 -2.59 -24.22 -3.15
N ILE A 296 -3.43 -23.71 -4.05
CA ILE A 296 -3.63 -22.25 -4.21
C ILE A 296 -4.13 -21.61 -2.91
N ILE A 297 -5.14 -22.19 -2.24
CA ILE A 297 -5.64 -21.67 -0.97
C ILE A 297 -4.52 -21.62 0.08
N SER A 298 -3.64 -22.64 0.14
CA SER A 298 -2.52 -22.65 1.07
C SER A 298 -1.48 -21.54 0.80
N LEU A 299 -1.27 -21.17 -0.46
CA LEU A 299 -0.37 -20.10 -0.88
C LEU A 299 -0.85 -18.71 -0.44
N SER A 300 -2.14 -18.54 -0.14
CA SER A 300 -2.69 -17.26 0.33
C SER A 300 -2.04 -16.74 1.62
N LYS A 301 -1.41 -17.61 2.41
CA LYS A 301 -0.64 -17.23 3.60
C LYS A 301 0.57 -16.35 3.26
N GLN A 302 1.26 -16.65 2.15
CA GLN A 302 2.46 -15.92 1.72
C GLN A 302 2.16 -14.46 1.38
N LYS A 303 0.93 -14.14 0.95
CA LYS A 303 0.45 -12.76 0.72
C LYS A 303 0.64 -11.88 1.95
N LYS A 304 0.39 -12.43 3.14
CA LYS A 304 0.54 -11.71 4.42
C LYS A 304 2.00 -11.42 4.72
N GLU A 305 2.87 -12.41 4.59
CA GLU A 305 4.31 -12.28 4.84
C GLU A 305 4.96 -11.24 3.90
N ILE A 306 4.57 -11.26 2.62
CA ILE A 306 5.01 -10.25 1.63
C ILE A 306 4.57 -8.86 2.06
N PHE A 307 3.29 -8.66 2.39
CA PHE A 307 2.78 -7.37 2.85
C PHE A 307 3.52 -6.87 4.10
N GLU A 308 3.67 -7.73 5.12
CA GLU A 308 4.37 -7.39 6.35
C GLU A 308 5.82 -6.98 6.12
N THR A 309 6.50 -7.69 5.23
CA THR A 309 7.89 -7.39 4.87
C THR A 309 7.98 -6.04 4.17
N LEU A 310 7.14 -5.80 3.14
CA LEU A 310 7.14 -4.56 2.38
C LEU A 310 6.85 -3.32 3.25
N VAL A 311 5.91 -3.43 4.19
CA VAL A 311 5.61 -2.33 5.11
C VAL A 311 6.75 -2.14 6.12
N THR A 312 7.30 -3.23 6.66
CA THR A 312 8.42 -3.17 7.64
C THR A 312 9.70 -2.58 7.02
N THR A 313 9.96 -2.83 5.74
CA THR A 313 11.11 -2.27 5.00
C THR A 313 10.82 -0.87 4.42
N ASN A 314 9.72 -0.24 4.83
CA ASN A 314 9.34 1.12 4.45
C ASN A 314 9.24 1.33 2.92
N VAL A 315 8.79 0.32 2.18
CA VAL A 315 8.54 0.43 0.74
C VAL A 315 7.42 1.44 0.49
N LYS A 316 7.56 2.27 -0.55
CA LYS A 316 6.53 3.27 -0.92
C LYS A 316 5.16 2.60 -1.11
N PRO A 317 4.08 3.14 -0.53
CA PRO A 317 2.74 2.51 -0.56
C PRO A 317 2.22 2.15 -1.95
N HIS A 318 2.50 2.96 -2.98
CA HIS A 318 2.09 2.66 -4.35
C HIS A 318 2.74 1.39 -4.90
N THR A 319 4.01 1.16 -4.56
CA THR A 319 4.73 -0.07 -4.92
C THR A 319 4.12 -1.27 -4.20
N ILE A 320 3.80 -1.14 -2.91
CA ILE A 320 3.12 -2.19 -2.14
C ILE A 320 1.78 -2.55 -2.82
N GLN A 321 0.98 -1.53 -3.11
CA GLN A 321 -0.30 -1.66 -3.81
C GLN A 321 -0.20 -2.40 -5.15
N LYS A 322 0.81 -2.08 -5.97
CA LYS A 322 1.06 -2.78 -7.23
C LYS A 322 1.42 -4.25 -7.02
N VAL A 323 2.30 -4.54 -6.07
CA VAL A 323 2.67 -5.92 -5.71
C VAL A 323 1.44 -6.71 -5.26
N MET A 324 0.66 -6.16 -4.32
CA MET A 324 -0.55 -6.80 -3.82
C MET A 324 -1.59 -7.00 -4.91
N SER A 325 -1.70 -6.07 -5.86
CA SER A 325 -2.59 -6.18 -7.02
C SER A 325 -2.15 -7.28 -7.97
N HIS A 326 -0.85 -7.37 -8.24
CA HIS A 326 -0.29 -8.43 -9.07
C HIS A 326 -0.52 -9.81 -8.45
N ILE A 327 -0.37 -9.95 -7.13
CA ILE A 327 -0.70 -11.18 -6.41
C ILE A 327 -2.20 -11.50 -6.57
N ALA A 328 -3.10 -10.53 -6.32
CA ALA A 328 -4.54 -10.71 -6.47
C ALA A 328 -4.96 -11.12 -7.89
N ASP A 329 -4.32 -10.54 -8.91
CA ASP A 329 -4.54 -10.89 -10.30
C ASP A 329 -4.17 -12.36 -10.57
N ASN A 330 -3.00 -12.81 -10.09
CA ASN A 330 -2.55 -14.18 -10.29
C ASN A 330 -3.46 -15.20 -9.58
N PHE A 331 -4.00 -14.88 -8.40
CA PHE A 331 -5.02 -15.70 -7.74
C PHE A 331 -6.29 -15.83 -8.59
N ALA A 332 -6.83 -14.70 -9.06
CA ALA A 332 -8.03 -14.70 -9.89
C ALA A 332 -7.82 -15.48 -11.19
N GLN A 333 -6.70 -15.24 -11.88
CA GLN A 333 -6.34 -15.95 -13.10
C GLN A 333 -6.17 -17.46 -12.87
N ALA A 334 -5.58 -17.88 -11.75
CA ALA A 334 -5.43 -19.29 -11.42
C ALA A 334 -6.78 -19.99 -11.27
N PHE A 335 -7.73 -19.38 -10.58
CA PHE A 335 -9.07 -19.95 -10.46
C PHE A 335 -9.86 -19.91 -11.76
N VAL A 336 -9.68 -18.90 -12.62
CA VAL A 336 -10.29 -18.89 -13.95
C VAL A 336 -9.74 -20.05 -14.79
N ARG A 337 -8.42 -20.26 -14.83
CA ARG A 337 -7.80 -21.40 -15.54
C ARG A 337 -8.34 -22.75 -15.04
N ILE A 338 -8.36 -22.97 -13.72
CA ILE A 338 -8.88 -24.22 -13.14
C ILE A 338 -10.37 -24.41 -13.45
N ALA A 339 -11.16 -23.32 -13.44
CA ALA A 339 -12.56 -23.40 -13.82
C ALA A 339 -12.74 -23.84 -15.28
N GLU A 340 -11.95 -23.30 -16.21
CA GLU A 340 -11.98 -23.73 -17.62
C GLU A 340 -11.50 -25.18 -17.80
N ASP A 341 -10.47 -25.61 -17.06
CA ASP A 341 -10.02 -27.01 -17.07
C ASP A 341 -11.14 -27.98 -16.60
N GLN A 342 -11.98 -27.56 -15.65
CA GLN A 342 -13.08 -28.36 -15.11
C GLN A 342 -14.36 -28.31 -15.95
N LEU A 343 -14.72 -27.13 -16.46
CA LEU A 343 -15.97 -26.89 -17.20
C LEU A 343 -15.83 -27.13 -18.70
N GLY A 344 -14.60 -27.20 -19.21
CA GLY A 344 -14.29 -27.19 -20.64
C GLY A 344 -14.05 -25.78 -21.17
N ARG A 345 -13.68 -25.68 -22.45
CA ARG A 345 -13.39 -24.39 -23.09
C ARG A 345 -14.61 -23.46 -23.05
N ALA A 346 -14.38 -22.18 -22.75
CA ALA A 346 -15.44 -21.17 -22.76
C ALA A 346 -16.19 -21.14 -24.11
N PRO A 347 -17.54 -21.09 -24.09
CA PRO A 347 -18.34 -21.24 -25.30
C PRO A 347 -18.33 -20.00 -26.20
N VAL A 348 -17.90 -18.84 -25.67
CA VAL A 348 -17.68 -17.61 -26.41
C VAL A 348 -16.44 -16.89 -25.88
N ASP A 349 -15.85 -16.05 -26.73
CA ASP A 349 -14.82 -15.08 -26.33
C ASP A 349 -15.34 -14.20 -25.18
N TYR A 350 -14.58 -14.11 -24.08
CA TYR A 350 -14.92 -13.29 -22.92
C TYR A 350 -13.69 -12.63 -22.30
N ALA A 351 -13.93 -11.70 -21.37
CA ALA A 351 -12.94 -11.18 -20.44
C ALA A 351 -13.46 -11.34 -19.01
N PHE A 352 -12.62 -11.88 -18.12
CA PHE A 352 -12.81 -11.75 -16.68
C PHE A 352 -12.15 -10.44 -16.23
N VAL A 353 -12.90 -9.59 -15.56
CA VAL A 353 -12.55 -8.19 -15.35
C VAL A 353 -12.54 -7.88 -13.87
N ALA A 354 -11.45 -7.27 -13.40
CA ALA A 354 -11.42 -6.62 -12.10
C ALA A 354 -12.11 -5.27 -12.19
N ALA A 355 -12.76 -4.88 -11.09
CA ALA A 355 -13.23 -3.52 -10.85
C ALA A 355 -12.58 -2.93 -9.59
N GLY A 356 -12.91 -1.68 -9.28
CA GLY A 356 -12.48 -1.05 -8.02
C GLY A 356 -10.97 -1.03 -7.80
N SER A 357 -10.53 -1.34 -6.57
CA SER A 357 -9.12 -1.23 -6.17
C SER A 357 -8.18 -2.14 -6.98
N GLN A 358 -8.64 -3.33 -7.36
CA GLN A 358 -7.86 -4.24 -8.18
C GLN A 358 -7.71 -3.72 -9.63
N ALA A 359 -8.75 -3.10 -10.18
CA ALA A 359 -8.66 -2.47 -11.50
C ALA A 359 -7.66 -1.30 -11.51
N ARG A 360 -7.58 -0.52 -10.42
CA ARG A 360 -6.63 0.60 -10.27
C ARG A 360 -5.19 0.17 -10.00
N SER A 361 -4.92 -1.12 -9.78
CA SER A 361 -3.64 -1.61 -9.27
C SER A 361 -3.30 -1.08 -7.87
N GLU A 362 -4.34 -0.94 -7.05
CA GLU A 362 -4.32 -0.35 -5.70
C GLU A 362 -4.84 -1.30 -4.62
N VAL A 363 -4.73 -2.62 -4.83
CA VAL A 363 -5.14 -3.65 -3.86
C VAL A 363 -4.38 -3.47 -2.55
N GLN A 364 -5.10 -3.68 -1.46
CA GLN A 364 -4.58 -3.62 -0.10
C GLN A 364 -5.05 -4.84 0.66
N PHE A 365 -4.55 -5.06 1.88
CA PHE A 365 -4.85 -6.29 2.60
C PHE A 365 -6.34 -6.46 2.96
N LEU A 366 -7.06 -5.35 3.14
CA LEU A 366 -8.51 -5.31 3.38
C LEU A 366 -9.35 -5.13 2.09
N SER A 367 -8.75 -5.24 0.91
CA SER A 367 -9.51 -5.17 -0.34
C SER A 367 -10.40 -6.40 -0.49
N ASP A 368 -11.67 -6.15 -0.77
CA ASP A 368 -12.65 -7.10 -1.29
C ASP A 368 -12.40 -7.38 -2.78
N GLN A 369 -13.17 -8.32 -3.32
CA GLN A 369 -13.21 -8.61 -4.75
C GLN A 369 -14.38 -7.90 -5.43
N ASP A 370 -14.06 -7.01 -6.37
CA ASP A 370 -15.02 -6.49 -7.33
C ASP A 370 -14.64 -7.02 -8.70
N ASN A 371 -15.55 -7.75 -9.35
CA ASN A 371 -15.28 -8.35 -10.65
C ASN A 371 -16.55 -8.54 -11.50
N CYS A 372 -16.35 -8.69 -12.80
CA CYS A 372 -17.42 -8.97 -13.75
C CYS A 372 -16.92 -9.79 -14.94
N ILE A 373 -17.85 -10.26 -15.77
CA ILE A 373 -17.57 -10.94 -17.03
C ILE A 373 -18.17 -10.13 -18.18
N ILE A 374 -17.35 -9.87 -19.19
CA ILE A 374 -17.76 -9.26 -20.45
C ILE A 374 -17.63 -10.30 -21.54
N THR A 375 -18.73 -10.65 -22.20
CA THR A 375 -18.73 -11.59 -23.33
C THR A 375 -18.77 -10.83 -24.65
N LYS A 376 -18.22 -11.43 -25.71
CA LYS A 376 -18.20 -10.81 -27.04
C LYS A 376 -19.61 -10.66 -27.63
N THR A 377 -20.49 -11.60 -27.34
CA THR A 377 -21.87 -11.64 -27.82
C THR A 377 -22.82 -11.88 -26.65
N GLU A 378 -24.12 -11.68 -26.90
CA GLU A 378 -25.17 -12.16 -26.00
C GLU A 378 -25.08 -13.68 -25.80
N LEU A 379 -25.49 -14.12 -24.61
CA LEU A 379 -25.40 -15.51 -24.19
C LEU A 379 -26.74 -16.21 -24.37
N THR A 380 -26.70 -17.44 -24.90
CA THR A 380 -27.82 -18.39 -24.76
C THR A 380 -27.93 -18.87 -23.31
N ASP A 381 -29.03 -19.52 -22.94
CA ASP A 381 -29.24 -20.01 -21.58
C ASP A 381 -28.17 -21.02 -21.14
N GLU A 382 -27.77 -21.92 -22.04
CA GLU A 382 -26.68 -22.89 -21.79
C GLU A 382 -25.33 -22.20 -21.58
N GLN A 383 -25.01 -21.21 -22.42
CA GLN A 383 -23.77 -20.44 -22.27
C GLN A 383 -23.77 -19.60 -20.99
N ARG A 384 -24.94 -19.07 -20.59
CA ARG A 384 -25.11 -18.35 -19.33
C ARG A 384 -24.85 -19.27 -18.14
N GLU A 385 -25.32 -20.51 -18.18
CA GLU A 385 -25.07 -21.50 -17.12
C GLU A 385 -23.58 -21.78 -16.96
N TYR A 386 -22.83 -21.90 -18.07
CA TYR A 386 -21.36 -22.04 -18.04
C TYR A 386 -20.70 -20.88 -17.27
N PHE A 387 -21.02 -19.63 -17.61
CA PHE A 387 -20.39 -18.48 -16.95
C PHE A 387 -20.84 -18.28 -15.51
N VAL A 388 -22.07 -18.66 -15.15
CA VAL A 388 -22.52 -18.68 -13.75
C VAL A 388 -21.69 -19.67 -12.93
N LYS A 389 -21.44 -20.87 -13.45
CA LYS A 389 -20.58 -21.87 -12.79
C LYS A 389 -19.15 -21.37 -12.64
N LEU A 390 -18.58 -20.81 -13.70
CA LEU A 390 -17.23 -20.23 -13.69
C LEU A 390 -17.13 -19.09 -12.65
N ALA A 391 -18.05 -18.13 -12.69
CA ALA A 391 -18.03 -16.98 -11.80
C ALA A 391 -18.19 -17.37 -10.33
N LYS A 392 -19.11 -18.30 -10.04
CA LYS A 392 -19.29 -18.85 -8.69
C LYS A 392 -18.02 -19.53 -8.20
N PHE A 393 -17.41 -20.39 -9.02
CA PHE A 393 -16.17 -21.09 -8.66
C PHE A 393 -15.02 -20.11 -8.35
N VAL A 394 -14.83 -19.09 -9.18
CA VAL A 394 -13.75 -18.10 -8.98
C VAL A 394 -13.99 -17.29 -7.71
N THR A 395 -15.19 -16.74 -7.54
CA THR A 395 -15.51 -15.84 -6.41
C THR A 395 -15.45 -16.54 -5.06
N GLU A 396 -15.99 -17.76 -4.96
CA GLU A 396 -15.95 -18.56 -3.73
C GLU A 396 -14.53 -18.99 -3.33
N ASN A 397 -13.65 -19.27 -4.29
CA ASN A 397 -12.28 -19.66 -3.99
C ASN A 397 -11.35 -18.46 -3.73
N LEU A 398 -11.63 -17.29 -4.33
CA LEU A 398 -11.00 -16.03 -3.95
C LEU A 398 -11.30 -15.65 -2.49
N ASP A 399 -12.54 -15.85 -2.04
CA ASP A 399 -12.95 -15.64 -0.65
C ASP A 399 -12.12 -16.50 0.33
N LYS A 400 -11.93 -17.79 0.00
CA LYS A 400 -11.06 -18.69 0.76
C LYS A 400 -9.58 -18.27 0.78
N CYS A 401 -9.13 -17.44 -0.17
CA CYS A 401 -7.78 -16.87 -0.23
C CYS A 401 -7.68 -15.50 0.47
N GLY A 402 -8.71 -15.10 1.21
CA GLY A 402 -8.77 -13.83 1.93
C GLY A 402 -8.97 -12.63 1.01
N TYR A 403 -9.75 -12.80 -0.07
CA TYR A 403 -10.36 -11.70 -0.84
C TYR A 403 -11.87 -11.74 -0.61
N PRO A 404 -12.37 -11.10 0.46
CA PRO A 404 -13.74 -11.30 0.93
C PRO A 404 -14.76 -10.94 -0.15
N LEU A 405 -15.88 -11.66 -0.15
CA LEU A 405 -17.04 -11.32 -0.98
C LEU A 405 -17.44 -9.84 -0.76
N CYS A 406 -17.74 -9.13 -1.85
CA CYS A 406 -18.17 -7.74 -1.79
C CYS A 406 -19.60 -7.62 -1.24
N ASP A 407 -19.76 -6.85 -0.16
CA ASP A 407 -21.07 -6.58 0.48
C ASP A 407 -22.07 -5.95 -0.51
N GLY A 408 -21.58 -5.18 -1.49
CA GLY A 408 -22.40 -4.57 -2.54
C GLY A 408 -22.78 -5.50 -3.69
N ASN A 409 -22.33 -6.77 -3.66
CA ASN A 409 -22.59 -7.77 -4.69
C ASN A 409 -22.16 -7.32 -6.12
N PHE A 410 -21.04 -6.59 -6.20
CA PHE A 410 -20.38 -6.17 -7.44
C PHE A 410 -19.38 -7.22 -7.95
N MET A 411 -19.85 -8.47 -8.02
CA MET A 411 -19.05 -9.64 -8.41
C MET A 411 -19.72 -10.39 -9.56
N ALA A 412 -18.93 -11.10 -10.37
CA ALA A 412 -19.43 -11.93 -11.47
C ALA A 412 -20.40 -13.03 -11.01
N SER A 413 -20.39 -13.40 -9.73
CA SER A 413 -21.37 -14.32 -9.13
C SER A 413 -22.79 -13.77 -9.16
N ASN A 414 -22.97 -12.45 -9.31
CA ASN A 414 -24.23 -11.83 -9.63
C ASN A 414 -24.46 -11.87 -11.16
N PRO A 415 -25.49 -12.57 -11.67
CA PRO A 415 -25.73 -12.72 -13.10
C PRO A 415 -25.90 -11.40 -13.87
N ARG A 416 -26.27 -10.31 -13.17
CA ARG A 416 -26.33 -8.96 -13.76
C ARG A 416 -24.97 -8.50 -14.29
N TRP A 417 -23.87 -8.96 -13.70
CA TRP A 417 -22.50 -8.59 -14.06
C TRP A 417 -21.84 -9.61 -14.99
N VAL A 418 -22.63 -10.49 -15.60
CA VAL A 418 -22.23 -11.42 -16.66
C VAL A 418 -23.02 -11.08 -17.92
N ALA A 419 -22.45 -10.22 -18.77
CA ALA A 419 -23.17 -9.63 -19.89
C ALA A 419 -22.28 -9.40 -21.10
N SER A 420 -22.91 -9.24 -22.28
CA SER A 420 -22.18 -8.91 -23.51
C SER A 420 -21.59 -7.50 -23.46
N LEU A 421 -20.61 -7.25 -24.32
CA LEU A 421 -20.06 -5.91 -24.52
C LEU A 421 -21.14 -4.87 -24.86
N ASP A 422 -22.13 -5.21 -25.67
CA ASP A 422 -23.19 -4.28 -26.09
C ASP A 422 -24.17 -4.00 -24.94
N THR A 423 -24.47 -5.01 -24.12
CA THR A 423 -25.24 -4.80 -22.88
C THR A 423 -24.47 -3.92 -21.89
N TRP A 424 -23.17 -4.14 -21.71
CA TRP A 424 -22.32 -3.29 -20.87
C TRP A 424 -22.25 -1.83 -21.37
N LYS A 425 -22.13 -1.61 -22.68
CA LYS A 425 -22.21 -0.25 -23.26
C LYS A 425 -23.55 0.41 -22.95
N SER A 426 -24.64 -0.36 -23.04
CA SER A 426 -25.98 0.11 -22.70
C SER A 426 -26.11 0.48 -21.22
N TYR A 427 -25.46 -0.26 -20.31
CA TYR A 427 -25.37 0.11 -18.89
C TYR A 427 -24.72 1.47 -18.71
N TYR A 428 -23.56 1.74 -19.32
CA TYR A 428 -22.92 3.06 -19.20
C TYR A 428 -23.75 4.18 -19.81
N THR A 429 -24.33 3.96 -20.99
CA THR A 429 -25.23 4.95 -21.60
C THR A 429 -26.35 5.31 -20.64
N LYS A 430 -26.98 4.30 -20.01
CA LYS A 430 -28.02 4.52 -19.02
C LYS A 430 -27.47 5.23 -17.77
N TRP A 431 -26.42 4.70 -17.14
CA TRP A 431 -25.87 5.24 -15.89
C TRP A 431 -25.36 6.66 -15.99
N ILE A 432 -24.89 7.06 -17.17
CA ILE A 432 -24.41 8.42 -17.42
C ILE A 432 -25.59 9.36 -17.73
N SER A 433 -26.63 8.86 -18.38
CA SER A 433 -27.85 9.63 -18.68
C SER A 433 -28.80 9.80 -17.49
N ASP A 434 -28.85 8.80 -16.60
CA ASP A 434 -29.73 8.71 -15.45
C ASP A 434 -28.96 9.04 -14.17
N THR A 435 -29.58 9.76 -13.25
CA THR A 435 -28.96 10.14 -11.97
C THR A 435 -29.67 9.48 -10.77
N ASP A 436 -30.34 8.35 -10.99
CA ASP A 436 -30.83 7.53 -9.88
C ASP A 436 -29.67 6.94 -9.04
N GLN A 437 -29.98 6.58 -7.80
CA GLN A 437 -28.97 6.18 -6.81
C GLN A 437 -28.26 4.87 -7.19
N ASP A 438 -28.97 3.93 -7.82
CA ASP A 438 -28.44 2.62 -8.21
C ASP A 438 -27.47 2.74 -9.40
N ALA A 439 -27.79 3.61 -10.36
CA ALA A 439 -26.94 3.95 -11.50
C ALA A 439 -25.63 4.60 -11.06
N ILE A 440 -25.70 5.52 -10.10
CA ILE A 440 -24.54 6.20 -9.53
C ILE A 440 -23.63 5.23 -8.78
N LEU A 441 -24.20 4.37 -7.92
CA LEU A 441 -23.42 3.38 -7.18
C LEU A 441 -22.74 2.39 -8.12
N SER A 442 -23.51 1.84 -9.07
CA SER A 442 -22.98 0.87 -10.05
C SER A 442 -21.91 1.48 -10.93
N SER A 443 -22.12 2.72 -11.40
CA SER A 443 -21.10 3.41 -12.19
C SER A 443 -19.84 3.68 -11.36
N SER A 444 -19.93 4.15 -10.11
CA SER A 444 -18.74 4.40 -9.27
C SER A 444 -17.82 3.18 -9.10
N VAL A 445 -18.40 1.98 -8.96
CA VAL A 445 -17.62 0.73 -8.86
C VAL A 445 -16.97 0.37 -10.21
N PHE A 446 -17.75 0.36 -11.29
CA PHE A 446 -17.28 -0.06 -12.61
C PHE A 446 -16.61 1.06 -13.44
N LEU A 447 -16.52 2.30 -12.94
CA LEU A 447 -15.68 3.36 -13.53
C LEU A 447 -14.21 2.90 -13.66
N ASP A 448 -13.79 2.02 -12.77
CA ASP A 448 -12.50 1.34 -12.86
C ASP A 448 -12.71 -0.08 -13.33
N MET A 449 -12.19 -0.41 -14.52
CA MET A 449 -12.17 -1.78 -15.04
C MET A 449 -10.81 -2.10 -15.63
N ARG A 450 -10.33 -3.32 -15.38
CA ARG A 450 -9.11 -3.87 -15.98
C ARG A 450 -9.28 -5.34 -16.27
N CYS A 451 -8.88 -5.76 -17.47
CA CYS A 451 -8.90 -7.16 -17.86
C CYS A 451 -7.90 -7.95 -17.00
N LEU A 452 -8.34 -9.04 -16.39
CA LEU A 452 -7.49 -9.99 -15.67
C LEU A 452 -7.19 -11.22 -16.53
N TYR A 453 -8.17 -11.73 -17.26
CA TYR A 453 -8.06 -12.94 -18.09
C TYR A 453 -8.95 -12.82 -19.33
N GLY A 454 -8.58 -13.49 -20.42
CA GLY A 454 -9.32 -13.50 -21.67
C GLY A 454 -9.03 -12.29 -22.58
N HIS A 455 -10.04 -11.81 -23.30
CA HIS A 455 -9.87 -10.86 -24.40
C HIS A 455 -9.84 -9.40 -23.95
N THR A 456 -8.64 -8.85 -23.76
CA THR A 456 -8.42 -7.46 -23.32
C THR A 456 -9.10 -6.39 -24.21
N LEU A 457 -9.29 -6.67 -25.51
CA LEU A 457 -9.96 -5.75 -26.43
C LEU A 457 -11.41 -5.44 -26.03
N LEU A 458 -12.12 -6.38 -25.40
CA LEU A 458 -13.50 -6.16 -24.93
C LEU A 458 -13.54 -5.06 -23.86
N VAL A 459 -12.62 -5.12 -22.89
CA VAL A 459 -12.51 -4.12 -21.83
C VAL A 459 -12.08 -2.77 -22.41
N LYS A 460 -11.11 -2.76 -23.32
CA LYS A 460 -10.65 -1.52 -23.98
C LYS A 460 -11.77 -0.82 -24.75
N GLN A 461 -12.57 -1.57 -25.51
CA GLN A 461 -13.72 -1.04 -26.23
C GLN A 461 -14.78 -0.46 -25.28
N LEU A 462 -15.05 -1.15 -24.17
CA LEU A 462 -15.99 -0.68 -23.17
C LEU A 462 -15.51 0.61 -22.49
N ARG A 463 -14.22 0.69 -22.14
CA ARG A 463 -13.63 1.88 -21.53
C ARG A 463 -13.63 3.09 -22.46
N MET A 464 -13.32 2.90 -23.74
CA MET A 464 -13.46 3.97 -24.74
C MET A 464 -14.90 4.49 -24.81
N HIS A 465 -15.89 3.58 -24.79
CA HIS A 465 -17.31 3.97 -24.77
C HIS A 465 -17.68 4.76 -23.50
N LEU A 466 -17.23 4.31 -22.32
CA LEU A 466 -17.41 5.02 -21.05
C LEU A 466 -16.85 6.45 -21.13
N ILE A 467 -15.59 6.62 -21.55
CA ILE A 467 -14.94 7.92 -21.63
C ILE A 467 -15.67 8.83 -22.61
N GLU A 468 -16.02 8.33 -23.80
CA GLU A 468 -16.74 9.09 -24.83
C GLU A 468 -18.11 9.58 -24.34
N THR A 469 -18.83 8.71 -23.61
CA THR A 469 -20.15 9.03 -23.08
C THR A 469 -20.08 10.00 -21.89
N ALA A 470 -19.07 9.86 -21.03
CA ALA A 470 -18.93 10.64 -19.81
C ALA A 470 -18.33 12.05 -20.05
N LYS A 471 -17.38 12.20 -20.97
CA LYS A 471 -16.60 13.45 -21.13
C LYS A 471 -17.45 14.68 -21.43
N ASN A 472 -18.59 14.50 -22.12
CA ASN A 472 -19.50 15.58 -22.51
C ASN A 472 -20.70 15.73 -21.58
N ASN A 473 -20.81 14.90 -20.52
CA ASN A 473 -21.95 14.91 -19.61
C ASN A 473 -21.62 15.67 -18.31
N SER A 474 -21.72 16.99 -18.36
CA SER A 474 -21.45 17.86 -17.20
C SER A 474 -22.34 17.55 -15.99
N ARG A 475 -23.59 17.12 -16.22
CA ARG A 475 -24.53 16.73 -15.15
C ARG A 475 -24.05 15.49 -14.40
N PHE A 476 -23.56 14.48 -15.12
CA PHE A 476 -22.99 13.27 -14.52
C PHE A 476 -21.75 13.61 -13.68
N MET A 477 -20.84 14.42 -14.23
CA MET A 477 -19.63 14.86 -13.52
C MET A 477 -19.97 15.67 -12.26
N ALA A 478 -20.94 16.59 -12.35
CA ALA A 478 -21.41 17.36 -11.19
C ALA A 478 -22.03 16.45 -10.12
N THR A 479 -22.83 15.47 -10.53
CA THR A 479 -23.46 14.49 -9.61
C THR A 479 -22.41 13.70 -8.84
N LEU A 480 -21.43 13.11 -9.53
CA LEU A 480 -20.34 12.35 -8.90
C LEU A 480 -19.52 13.24 -7.94
N MET A 481 -19.21 14.46 -8.34
CA MET A 481 -18.46 15.39 -7.50
C MET A 481 -19.26 15.78 -6.24
N ASN A 482 -20.56 16.03 -6.35
CA ASN A 482 -21.41 16.36 -5.20
C ASN A 482 -21.51 15.20 -4.20
N ILE A 483 -21.56 13.95 -4.68
CA ILE A 483 -21.57 12.76 -3.81
C ILE A 483 -20.24 12.61 -3.07
N SER A 484 -19.12 12.79 -3.77
CA SER A 484 -17.80 12.80 -3.14
C SER A 484 -17.69 13.92 -2.11
N ALA A 485 -18.19 15.12 -2.42
CA ALA A 485 -18.16 16.29 -1.54
C ALA A 485 -19.07 16.18 -0.31
N ALA A 486 -20.07 15.30 -0.31
CA ALA A 486 -20.88 15.01 0.88
C ALA A 486 -20.07 14.36 2.01
N VAL A 487 -18.89 13.79 1.69
CA VAL A 487 -17.90 13.36 2.67
C VAL A 487 -16.76 14.37 2.69
N SER A 488 -16.58 15.03 3.83
CA SER A 488 -15.49 15.99 4.01
C SER A 488 -14.29 15.34 4.72
N PRO A 489 -13.06 15.71 4.33
CA PRO A 489 -11.89 15.34 5.12
C PRO A 489 -12.00 16.00 6.50
N PRO A 490 -11.51 15.35 7.56
CA PRO A 490 -11.66 15.88 8.91
C PRO A 490 -10.58 16.94 9.15
N VAL A 491 -10.84 18.18 8.73
CA VAL A 491 -9.92 19.33 8.86
C VAL A 491 -9.91 19.94 10.28
N GLY A 492 -10.89 19.56 11.13
CA GLY A 492 -11.10 20.13 12.47
C GLY A 492 -10.22 19.56 13.61
N THR A 493 -10.77 19.47 14.82
CA THR A 493 -10.07 18.94 16.01
C THR A 493 -9.84 17.43 15.89
N PHE A 494 -8.69 16.88 16.31
CA PHE A 494 -8.47 15.43 16.38
C PHE A 494 -9.48 14.67 17.28
N ARG A 495 -9.83 15.25 18.43
CA ARG A 495 -10.97 14.82 19.30
C ARG A 495 -12.37 14.98 18.65
N GLN A 496 -12.49 15.69 17.52
CA GLN A 496 -13.72 15.79 16.70
C GLN A 496 -13.59 15.11 15.31
N PHE A 497 -12.45 14.50 14.97
CA PHE A 497 -12.35 13.57 13.82
C PHE A 497 -13.34 12.40 13.93
N VAL A 498 -13.82 12.24 15.16
CA VAL A 498 -14.91 11.43 15.68
C VAL A 498 -16.25 11.87 15.11
N LEU A 499 -16.54 11.42 13.88
CA LEU A 499 -17.90 11.46 13.35
C LEU A 499 -18.66 10.16 13.63
N THR A 500 -17.98 9.13 14.15
CA THR A 500 -18.59 7.82 14.35
C THR A 500 -17.93 7.09 15.53
N LYS A 501 -18.76 6.37 16.28
CA LYS A 501 -18.36 5.50 17.38
C LYS A 501 -18.38 4.05 16.88
N ASP A 502 -17.44 3.23 17.31
CA ASP A 502 -17.49 1.79 17.01
C ASP A 502 -18.48 1.06 17.93
N GLY A 503 -18.57 -0.27 17.83
CA GLY A 503 -19.40 -1.09 18.72
C GLY A 503 -19.08 -0.92 20.21
N ASP A 504 -17.87 -0.46 20.55
CA ASP A 504 -17.38 -0.19 21.90
C ASP A 504 -17.45 1.31 22.27
N ASN A 505 -18.17 2.11 21.48
CA ASN A 505 -18.31 3.55 21.63
C ASN A 505 -17.01 4.37 21.50
N LYS A 506 -15.93 3.80 20.97
CA LYS A 506 -14.64 4.48 20.83
C LYS A 506 -14.62 5.40 19.60
N PRO A 507 -14.05 6.60 19.74
CA PRO A 507 -13.85 7.51 18.63
C PRO A 507 -12.83 7.01 17.60
N TYR A 508 -13.14 7.06 16.31
CA TYR A 508 -12.20 6.69 15.25
C TYR A 508 -12.25 7.60 14.02
N LEU A 509 -11.14 7.61 13.26
CA LEU A 509 -11.00 8.14 11.91
C LEU A 509 -11.07 6.98 10.91
N ASN A 510 -12.03 6.98 9.97
CA ASN A 510 -12.01 6.05 8.86
C ASN A 510 -11.16 6.62 7.71
N ILE A 511 -9.88 6.28 7.69
CA ILE A 511 -8.90 6.86 6.75
C ILE A 511 -9.24 6.55 5.27
N LYS A 512 -9.90 5.40 5.02
CA LYS A 512 -10.33 5.02 3.66
C LYS A 512 -11.46 5.95 3.17
N LYS A 513 -12.56 6.00 3.92
CA LYS A 513 -13.77 6.74 3.53
C LYS A 513 -13.56 8.25 3.56
N GLN A 514 -12.90 8.76 4.60
CA GLN A 514 -12.83 10.19 4.88
C GLN A 514 -11.58 10.87 4.28
N ALA A 515 -10.70 10.14 3.58
CA ALA A 515 -9.50 10.73 2.98
C ALA A 515 -9.09 10.06 1.66
N ILE A 516 -8.66 8.80 1.69
CA ILE A 516 -8.12 8.09 0.52
C ILE A 516 -9.13 8.09 -0.65
N ASN A 517 -10.39 7.75 -0.38
CA ASN A 517 -11.43 7.74 -1.41
C ASN A 517 -11.66 9.11 -2.04
N LEU A 518 -11.50 10.21 -1.30
CA LEU A 518 -11.71 11.56 -1.82
C LEU A 518 -10.69 11.89 -2.92
N ILE A 519 -9.43 11.48 -2.74
CA ILE A 519 -8.39 11.63 -3.76
C ILE A 519 -8.70 10.75 -4.98
N ILE A 520 -9.10 9.49 -4.76
CA ILE A 520 -9.46 8.56 -5.84
C ILE A 520 -10.61 9.12 -6.70
N GLU A 521 -11.66 9.67 -6.07
CA GLU A 521 -12.80 10.25 -6.81
C GLU A 521 -12.38 11.49 -7.61
N MET A 522 -11.58 12.38 -7.03
CA MET A 522 -11.04 13.53 -7.79
C MET A 522 -10.22 13.06 -8.98
N ALA A 523 -9.29 12.11 -8.77
CA ALA A 523 -8.47 11.56 -9.84
C ALA A 523 -9.29 10.89 -10.94
N ARG A 524 -10.37 10.17 -10.61
CA ARG A 524 -11.31 9.61 -11.58
C ARG A 524 -11.94 10.70 -12.45
N LEU A 525 -12.47 11.76 -11.84
CA LEU A 525 -13.11 12.85 -12.58
C LEU A 525 -12.12 13.57 -13.50
N TYR A 526 -10.95 13.92 -12.98
CA TYR A 526 -9.88 14.49 -13.78
C TYR A 526 -9.42 13.56 -14.90
N GLY A 527 -9.32 12.25 -14.64
CA GLY A 527 -8.94 11.25 -15.64
C GLY A 527 -9.95 11.12 -16.78
N ILE A 528 -11.25 11.17 -16.48
CA ILE A 528 -12.31 11.18 -17.51
C ILE A 528 -12.18 12.43 -18.39
N CYS A 529 -12.00 13.62 -17.80
CA CYS A 529 -11.82 14.86 -18.55
C CYS A 529 -10.51 14.87 -19.37
N ALA A 530 -9.44 14.28 -18.83
CA ALA A 530 -8.17 14.09 -19.54
C ALA A 530 -8.25 12.99 -20.62
N GLN A 531 -9.38 12.28 -20.71
CA GLN A 531 -9.62 11.18 -21.65
C GLN A 531 -8.55 10.07 -21.56
N THR A 532 -8.06 9.78 -20.35
CA THR A 532 -7.06 8.73 -20.14
C THR A 532 -7.68 7.35 -19.96
N ASP A 533 -7.08 6.34 -20.58
CA ASP A 533 -7.45 4.94 -20.42
C ASP A 533 -6.71 4.27 -19.24
N THR A 534 -5.99 5.03 -18.40
CA THR A 534 -5.46 4.47 -17.13
C THR A 534 -6.52 4.48 -16.03
N THR A 535 -6.45 3.49 -15.13
CA THR A 535 -7.27 3.42 -13.91
C THR A 535 -6.50 3.87 -12.65
N ASP A 536 -5.18 3.83 -12.70
CA ASP A 536 -4.31 4.18 -11.58
C ASP A 536 -4.49 5.65 -11.16
N THR A 537 -4.61 5.90 -9.86
CA THR A 537 -4.88 7.24 -9.31
C THR A 537 -3.76 8.24 -9.64
N TYR A 538 -2.49 7.84 -9.49
CA TYR A 538 -1.35 8.72 -9.77
C TYR A 538 -1.25 9.02 -11.27
N GLU A 539 -1.42 8.01 -12.13
CA GLU A 539 -1.36 8.20 -13.58
C GLU A 539 -2.53 9.03 -14.10
N ARG A 540 -3.71 8.98 -13.45
CA ARG A 540 -4.83 9.87 -13.77
C ARG A 540 -4.55 11.33 -13.42
N LEU A 541 -4.00 11.59 -12.24
CA LEU A 541 -3.61 12.96 -11.86
C LEU A 541 -2.52 13.49 -12.80
N LYS A 542 -1.54 12.65 -13.16
CA LYS A 542 -0.50 12.99 -14.14
C LYS A 542 -1.05 13.26 -15.53
N ALA A 543 -2.05 12.48 -15.98
CA ALA A 543 -2.75 12.74 -17.23
C ALA A 543 -3.51 14.07 -17.20
N ALA A 544 -4.09 14.43 -16.05
CA ALA A 544 -4.75 15.71 -15.85
C ALA A 544 -3.79 16.91 -15.97
N VAL A 545 -2.55 16.76 -15.50
CA VAL A 545 -1.51 17.78 -15.72
C VAL A 545 -1.16 17.92 -17.20
N LYS A 546 -0.95 16.80 -17.90
CA LYS A 546 -0.68 16.81 -19.35
C LYS A 546 -1.82 17.45 -20.16
N ALA A 547 -3.05 17.37 -19.67
CA ALA A 547 -4.24 17.96 -20.27
C ALA A 547 -4.55 19.39 -19.77
N ASP A 548 -3.67 20.01 -19.00
CA ASP A 548 -3.84 21.36 -18.41
C ASP A 548 -5.11 21.52 -17.54
N LEU A 549 -5.56 20.42 -16.94
CA LEU A 549 -6.73 20.39 -16.03
C LEU A 549 -6.31 20.60 -14.57
N LEU A 550 -5.06 20.28 -14.26
CA LEU A 550 -4.44 20.30 -12.93
C LEU A 550 -3.02 20.88 -13.07
N LYS A 551 -2.57 21.70 -12.12
CA LYS A 551 -1.18 22.19 -12.14
C LYS A 551 -0.22 21.11 -11.63
N GLU A 552 1.04 21.20 -12.04
CA GLU A 552 2.10 20.30 -11.54
C GLU A 552 2.25 20.33 -10.01
N GLU A 553 2.09 21.51 -9.38
CA GLU A 553 2.12 21.64 -7.92
C GLU A 553 0.92 20.93 -7.25
N ASP A 554 -0.27 21.06 -7.83
CA ASP A 554 -1.48 20.40 -7.32
C ASP A 554 -1.38 18.86 -7.43
N TYR A 555 -0.77 18.36 -8.51
CA TYR A 555 -0.45 16.94 -8.67
C TYR A 555 0.49 16.42 -7.58
N LYS A 556 1.55 17.18 -7.28
CA LYS A 556 2.50 16.83 -6.21
C LYS A 556 1.82 16.80 -4.86
N GLU A 557 1.04 17.84 -4.53
CA GLU A 557 0.28 17.92 -3.28
C GLU A 557 -0.64 16.69 -3.09
N LEU A 558 -1.46 16.37 -4.09
CA LEU A 558 -2.39 15.24 -4.03
C LEU A 558 -1.66 13.89 -3.97
N SER A 559 -0.56 13.73 -4.71
CA SER A 559 0.23 12.50 -4.71
C SER A 559 0.93 12.26 -3.38
N GLU A 560 1.48 13.29 -2.76
CA GLU A 560 2.10 13.21 -1.43
C GLU A 560 1.06 12.91 -0.35
N ALA A 561 -0.09 13.58 -0.39
CA ALA A 561 -1.19 13.28 0.52
C ALA A 561 -1.66 11.83 0.37
N TYR A 562 -1.82 11.34 -0.86
CA TYR A 562 -2.24 9.96 -1.12
C TYR A 562 -1.21 8.93 -0.64
N THR A 563 0.08 9.20 -0.86
CA THR A 563 1.19 8.36 -0.38
C THR A 563 1.17 8.30 1.14
N PHE A 564 1.19 9.45 1.80
CA PHE A 564 1.22 9.55 3.26
C PHE A 564 0.02 8.85 3.93
N LEU A 565 -1.19 9.05 3.41
CA LEU A 565 -2.40 8.41 3.95
C LEU A 565 -2.34 6.88 3.87
N ASN A 566 -1.80 6.33 2.78
CA ASN A 566 -1.63 4.88 2.66
C ASN A 566 -0.49 4.38 3.56
N SER A 567 0.60 5.14 3.77
CA SER A 567 1.65 4.80 4.73
C SER A 567 1.09 4.65 6.15
N VAL A 568 0.32 5.64 6.62
CA VAL A 568 -0.34 5.59 7.94
C VAL A 568 -1.28 4.38 8.04
N ARG A 569 -2.09 4.15 7.00
CA ARG A 569 -3.01 3.01 6.95
C ARG A 569 -2.29 1.67 7.03
N PHE A 570 -1.19 1.50 6.30
CA PHE A 570 -0.43 0.26 6.25
C PHE A 570 0.32 0.00 7.56
N ASN A 571 0.93 1.02 8.16
CA ASN A 571 1.58 0.90 9.45
C ASN A 571 0.59 0.53 10.57
N HIS A 572 -0.59 1.13 10.56
CA HIS A 572 -1.66 0.77 11.49
C HIS A 572 -2.10 -0.69 11.30
N GLN A 573 -2.30 -1.14 10.06
CA GLN A 573 -2.66 -2.53 9.77
C GLN A 573 -1.54 -3.50 10.17
N LEU A 574 -0.27 -3.18 9.91
CA LEU A 574 0.88 -3.98 10.32
C LEU A 574 0.93 -4.14 11.85
N LYS A 575 0.69 -3.06 12.60
CA LYS A 575 0.63 -3.09 14.07
C LYS A 575 -0.48 -4.02 14.55
N SER A 576 -1.70 -3.90 14.00
CA SER A 576 -2.80 -4.80 14.34
C SER A 576 -2.50 -6.26 13.96
N MET A 577 -1.86 -6.51 12.80
CA MET A 577 -1.42 -7.86 12.40
C MET A 577 -0.45 -8.47 13.42
N LYS A 578 0.55 -7.71 13.86
CA LYS A 578 1.55 -8.15 14.85
C LYS A 578 0.94 -8.41 16.24
N ASN A 579 -0.09 -7.66 16.61
CA ASN A 579 -0.82 -7.82 17.86
C ASN A 579 -1.92 -8.90 17.81
N GLY A 580 -2.18 -9.52 16.65
CA GLY A 580 -3.29 -10.46 16.47
C GLY A 580 -4.68 -9.79 16.54
N GLU A 581 -4.75 -8.48 16.33
CA GLU A 581 -5.99 -7.70 16.34
C GLU A 581 -6.70 -7.75 14.99
N LYS A 582 -8.01 -7.47 15.00
CA LYS A 582 -8.81 -7.36 13.77
C LYS A 582 -8.37 -6.14 12.96
N LEU A 583 -8.04 -6.36 11.68
CA LEU A 583 -7.68 -5.29 10.76
C LEU A 583 -8.87 -4.38 10.47
N SER A 584 -8.61 -3.08 10.39
CA SER A 584 -9.62 -2.07 10.12
C SER A 584 -9.06 -0.88 9.33
N ASN A 585 -9.96 -0.11 8.73
CA ASN A 585 -9.67 1.22 8.19
C ASN A 585 -9.96 2.33 9.23
N ASN A 586 -10.46 1.95 10.40
CA ASN A 586 -10.71 2.83 11.52
C ASN A 586 -9.43 2.93 12.36
N ILE A 587 -8.94 4.15 12.52
CA ILE A 587 -7.76 4.47 13.32
C ILE A 587 -8.21 5.29 14.51
N VAL A 588 -7.86 4.85 15.72
CA VAL A 588 -8.12 5.63 16.92
C VAL A 588 -7.10 6.78 16.99
N PRO A 589 -7.53 8.05 17.07
CA PRO A 589 -6.66 9.22 17.21
C PRO A 589 -5.47 9.11 18.17
N ASN A 590 -5.69 8.47 19.32
CA ASN A 590 -4.68 8.36 20.37
C ASN A 590 -3.59 7.33 20.05
N ASP A 591 -3.82 6.44 19.08
CA ASP A 591 -2.85 5.44 18.65
C ASP A 591 -1.84 6.01 17.64
N LEU A 592 -2.12 7.19 17.09
CA LEU A 592 -1.26 7.91 16.16
C LEU A 592 -0.18 8.68 16.92
N SER A 593 1.05 8.59 16.42
CA SER A 593 2.15 9.43 16.86
C SER A 593 1.85 10.91 16.61
N GLN A 594 2.49 11.80 17.36
CA GLN A 594 2.36 13.24 17.14
C GLN A 594 2.72 13.65 15.71
N PHE A 595 3.74 13.01 15.14
CA PHE A 595 4.15 13.19 13.75
C PHE A 595 3.01 12.86 12.78
N GLU A 596 2.42 11.68 12.91
CA GLU A 596 1.31 11.26 12.06
C GLU A 596 0.10 12.19 12.21
N ARG A 597 -0.21 12.63 13.43
CA ARG A 597 -1.32 13.57 13.67
C ARG A 597 -1.11 14.89 12.91
N ASN A 598 0.06 15.49 13.01
CA ASN A 598 0.33 16.76 12.33
C ASN A 598 0.29 16.63 10.81
N HIS A 599 0.87 15.56 10.25
CA HIS A 599 0.89 15.34 8.81
C HIS A 599 -0.47 14.87 8.26
N LEU A 600 -1.27 14.15 9.04
CA LEU A 600 -2.65 13.83 8.66
C LEU A 600 -3.48 15.10 8.49
N ARG A 601 -3.30 16.09 9.39
CA ARG A 601 -3.97 17.38 9.25
C ARG A 601 -3.56 18.09 7.95
N ASP A 602 -2.27 18.09 7.63
CA ASP A 602 -1.77 18.69 6.39
C ASP A 602 -2.35 17.98 5.15
N ALA A 603 -2.39 16.63 5.15
CA ALA A 603 -3.04 15.85 4.10
C ALA A 603 -4.54 16.17 3.96
N PHE A 604 -5.26 16.35 5.07
CA PHE A 604 -6.68 16.73 5.05
C PHE A 604 -6.91 18.15 4.54
N GLN A 605 -6.01 19.08 4.85
CA GLN A 605 -6.05 20.46 4.33
C GLN A 605 -5.84 20.48 2.81
N ILE A 606 -4.87 19.71 2.31
CA ILE A 606 -4.65 19.49 0.88
C ILE A 606 -5.91 18.92 0.23
N ILE A 607 -6.49 17.84 0.78
CA ILE A 607 -7.71 17.24 0.23
C ILE A 607 -8.85 18.26 0.21
N ALA A 608 -9.07 19.01 1.29
CA ALA A 608 -10.15 20.00 1.37
C ALA A 608 -10.00 21.11 0.33
N LYS A 609 -8.76 21.63 0.15
CA LYS A 609 -8.41 22.63 -0.87
C LYS A 609 -8.77 22.11 -2.26
N HIS A 610 -8.30 20.90 -2.60
CA HIS A 610 -8.52 20.31 -3.93
C HIS A 610 -9.96 19.88 -4.16
N GLN A 611 -10.65 19.38 -3.14
CA GLN A 611 -12.06 19.02 -3.21
C GLN A 611 -12.91 20.27 -3.51
N LYS A 612 -12.61 21.41 -2.87
CA LYS A 612 -13.26 22.69 -3.17
C LYS A 612 -12.98 23.15 -4.61
N GLY A 613 -11.74 23.02 -5.07
CA GLY A 613 -11.35 23.34 -6.46
C GLY A 613 -12.08 22.46 -7.48
N ALA A 614 -12.15 21.15 -7.24
CA ALA A 614 -12.87 20.20 -8.07
C ALA A 614 -14.37 20.48 -8.08
N LEU A 615 -14.97 20.83 -6.93
CA LEU A 615 -16.39 21.22 -6.83
C LEU A 615 -16.68 22.47 -7.67
N PHE A 616 -15.82 23.48 -7.59
CA PHE A 616 -15.95 24.68 -8.42
C PHE A 616 -15.89 24.35 -9.92
N ARG A 617 -14.94 23.49 -10.32
CA ARG A 617 -14.75 23.07 -11.71
C ARG A 617 -15.92 22.25 -12.27
N PHE A 618 -16.37 21.23 -11.54
CA PHE A 618 -17.30 20.23 -12.06
C PHE A 618 -18.77 20.52 -11.72
N ALA A 619 -19.05 21.19 -10.59
CA ALA A 619 -20.42 21.46 -10.12
C ALA A 619 -20.79 22.95 -10.17
N GLY A 620 -19.92 23.82 -10.69
CA GLY A 620 -20.25 25.22 -10.99
C GLY A 620 -20.45 26.13 -9.78
N GLY A 621 -19.81 25.82 -8.64
CA GLY A 621 -19.74 26.74 -7.50
C GLY A 621 -21.08 27.16 -6.89
N ARG A 622 -22.16 26.40 -7.07
CA ARG A 622 -23.41 26.63 -6.34
C ARG A 622 -23.37 25.88 -5.00
N GLY A 623 -22.92 26.57 -3.96
CA GLY A 623 -23.12 26.14 -2.57
C GLY A 623 -21.85 26.05 -1.72
N VAL A 624 -21.11 27.15 -1.57
CA VAL A 624 -20.39 27.44 -0.32
C VAL A 624 -20.59 28.94 -0.06
N LEU A 625 -21.69 29.27 0.61
CA LEU A 625 -21.82 30.47 1.43
C LEU A 625 -21.81 30.02 2.89
#